data_AF-A0A7C5I6D0-F1
#
_entry.id   AF-A0A7C5I6D0-F1
#
_cell.length_a   1.000
_cell.length_b   1.000
_cell.length_c   1.000
_cell.angle_alpha   90.00
_cell.angle_beta   90.00
_cell.angle_gamma   90.00
#
_symmetry.space_group_name_H-M   'P 1'
#
loop_
_entity.id
_entity.type
_entity.pdbx_description
1 polymer ?
#
loop_
_entity_poly.entity_id
_entity_poly.type
_entity_poly.pdbx_seq_one_letter_code
_entity_poly.pdbx_strand_id
1 'polypeptide(L)' 'SIAYLRLHGSPPGARMYNYRYTDEDLQVLLDIVREMRVRESYILFNNIYMFDDALRFRKLVEQGNPIITP' A
#
# COMPACT_ATOMS: atom_id res chain seq x y z
N SER A 1 -2.22 14.16 -12.67
CA SER A 1 -3.28 13.17 -12.33
C SER A 1 -3.03 12.65 -10.93
N ILE A 2 -4.09 12.28 -10.20
CA ILE A 2 -4.01 11.77 -8.83
C ILE A 2 -4.69 10.40 -8.79
N ALA A 3 -4.06 9.42 -8.13
CA ALA A 3 -4.70 8.16 -7.76
C ALA A 3 -5.09 8.19 -6.28
N TYR A 4 -6.25 7.65 -5.95
CA TYR A 4 -6.72 7.49 -4.58
C TYR A 4 -7.19 6.04 -4.38
N LEU A 5 -6.48 5.30 -3.55
CA LEU A 5 -6.75 3.89 -3.26
C LEU A 5 -7.18 3.73 -1.80
N ARG A 6 -8.24 2.96 -1.58
CA ARG A 6 -8.69 2.56 -0.25
C ARG A 6 -8.70 1.05 -0.13
N LEU A 7 -7.84 0.53 0.73
CA LEU A 7 -7.53 -0.89 0.85
C LEU A 7 -8.29 -1.48 2.03
N HIS A 8 -9.26 -2.33 1.73
CA HIS A 8 -10.15 -2.86 2.74
C HIS A 8 -9.73 -4.24 3.28
N GLY A 9 -8.77 -4.90 2.62
CA GLY A 9 -8.35 -6.28 2.89
C GLY A 9 -8.86 -7.28 1.86
N SER A 10 -8.69 -8.58 2.15
CA SER A 10 -9.05 -9.70 1.29
C SER A 10 -9.50 -10.91 2.14
N PRO A 11 -10.36 -11.81 1.64
CA PRO A 11 -11.21 -11.66 0.45
C PRO A 11 -12.34 -10.64 0.69
N PRO A 12 -13.04 -10.18 -0.37
CA PRO A 12 -14.19 -9.30 -0.24
C PRO A 12 -15.28 -9.89 0.66
N GLY A 13 -15.95 -9.03 1.44
CA GLY A 13 -17.07 -9.41 2.30
C GLY A 13 -16.88 -8.97 3.75
N ALA A 14 -17.68 -9.52 4.66
CA ALA A 14 -17.76 -9.07 6.05
C ALA A 14 -16.42 -9.18 6.81
N ARG A 15 -15.53 -10.10 6.42
CA ARG A 15 -14.24 -10.33 7.08
C ARG A 15 -13.07 -9.56 6.45
N MET A 16 -13.32 -8.82 5.38
CA MET A 16 -12.28 -8.12 4.60
C MET A 16 -11.44 -7.21 5.51
N TYR A 17 -12.08 -6.45 6.40
CA TYR A 17 -11.42 -5.54 7.34
C TYR A 17 -10.49 -6.24 8.33
N ASN A 18 -10.64 -7.55 8.57
CA ASN A 18 -9.78 -8.32 9.48
C ASN A 18 -8.56 -8.93 8.78
N TYR A 19 -8.32 -8.58 7.52
CA TYR A 19 -7.16 -9.02 6.78
C TYR A 19 -5.91 -8.25 7.20
N ARG A 20 -4.80 -8.95 7.42
CA ARG A 20 -3.47 -8.35 7.58
C ARG A 20 -2.70 -8.62 6.29
N TYR A 21 -2.26 -7.55 5.63
CA TYR A 21 -1.51 -7.69 4.38
C TYR A 21 -0.19 -8.42 4.63
N THR A 22 0.17 -9.39 3.77
CA THR A 22 1.51 -10.01 3.82
C THR A 22 2.53 -9.09 3.14
N ASP A 23 3.81 -9.37 3.31
CA ASP A 23 4.85 -8.58 2.64
C ASP A 23 4.79 -8.75 1.11
N GLU A 24 4.38 -9.93 0.63
CA GLU A 24 4.11 -10.19 -0.79
C GLU A 24 2.92 -9.36 -1.31
N ASP A 25 1.82 -9.26 -0.55
CA ASP A 25 0.70 -8.41 -0.95
C ASP A 25 1.11 -6.94 -1.07
N LEU A 26 1.95 -6.47 -0.13
CA LEU A 26 2.47 -5.11 -0.13
C LEU A 26 3.41 -4.86 -1.32
N GLN A 27 4.18 -5.87 -1.74
CA GLN A 27 5.01 -5.80 -2.95
C GLN A 27 4.14 -5.70 -4.21
N VAL A 28 3.09 -6.53 -4.33
CA VAL A 28 2.13 -6.44 -5.44
C VAL A 28 1.45 -5.08 -5.48
N LEU A 29 1.05 -4.53 -4.33
CA LEU A 29 0.50 -3.19 -4.24
C LEU A 29 1.47 -2.11 -4.74
N LEU A 30 2.76 -2.22 -4.38
CA LEU A 30 3.78 -1.27 -4.84
C LEU A 30 3.92 -1.30 -6.36
N ASP A 31 3.94 -2.49 -6.95
CA ASP A 31 4.08 -2.66 -8.39
C ASP A 31 2.87 -2.05 -9.13
N ILE A 32 1.65 -2.34 -8.66
CA ILE A 32 0.41 -1.72 -9.18
C ILE A 32 0.50 -0.20 -9.14
N VAL A 33 0.92 0.38 -8.01
CA VAL A 33 0.99 1.83 -7.83
C VAL A 33 2.02 2.47 -8.77
N ARG A 34 3.16 1.81 -9.00
CA ARG A 34 4.19 2.26 -9.94
C ARG A 34 3.70 2.22 -11.38
N GLU A 35 2.92 1.21 -11.73
CA GLU A 35 2.35 1.06 -13.09
C GLU A 35 1.29 2.12 -13.43
N MET A 36 0.63 2.71 -12.43
CA MET A 36 -0.40 3.73 -12.68
C MET A 36 0.13 5.01 -13.35
N ARG A 37 1.44 5.28 -13.28
CA ARG A 37 2.09 6.46 -13.89
C ARG A 37 1.35 7.79 -13.63
N VAL A 38 0.83 7.96 -12.41
CA VAL A 38 0.18 9.20 -11.95
C VAL A 38 1.18 10.12 -11.27
N ARG A 39 0.83 11.41 -11.16
CA ARG A 39 1.69 12.40 -10.48
C ARG A 39 1.78 12.14 -8.97
N GLU A 40 0.66 11.81 -8.35
CA GLU A 40 0.53 11.59 -6.91
C GLU A 40 -0.43 10.43 -6.63
N SER A 41 -0.11 9.61 -5.62
CA SER A 41 -0.93 8.48 -5.18
C SER A 41 -1.20 8.58 -3.69
N TYR A 42 -2.46 8.56 -3.28
CA TYR A 42 -2.90 8.49 -1.89
C TYR A 42 -3.39 7.07 -1.61
N ILE A 43 -2.76 6.38 -0.65
CA ILE A 43 -3.08 4.99 -0.32
C ILE A 43 -3.51 4.90 1.13
N LEU A 44 -4.77 4.54 1.35
CA LEU A 44 -5.37 4.45 2.66
C LEU A 44 -5.67 3.00 3.00
N PHE A 45 -4.93 2.46 3.96
CA PHE A 45 -5.26 1.19 4.58
C PHE A 45 -6.48 1.38 5.48
N ASN A 46 -7.47 0.52 5.29
CA ASN A 46 -8.76 0.57 5.96
C ASN A 46 -9.17 -0.82 6.47
N ASN A 47 -8.19 -1.56 6.96
CA ASN A 47 -8.31 -2.82 7.70
C ASN A 47 -7.94 -2.57 9.18
N ILE A 48 -8.24 -3.51 10.08
CA ILE A 48 -7.98 -3.34 11.52
C ILE A 48 -6.48 -3.22 11.85
N TYR A 49 -5.60 -3.74 11.00
CA TYR A 49 -4.15 -3.66 11.14
C TYR A 49 -3.54 -2.48 10.36
N MET A 50 -4.36 -1.51 9.94
CA MET A 50 -3.96 -0.42 9.03
C MET A 50 -2.72 0.35 9.46
N PHE A 51 -2.48 0.54 10.76
CA PHE A 51 -1.30 1.25 11.25
C PHE A 51 -0.01 0.50 10.89
N ASP A 52 0.05 -0.79 11.22
CA ASP A 52 1.20 -1.65 10.94
C ASP A 52 1.39 -1.85 9.43
N ASP A 53 0.30 -2.05 8.70
CA ASP A 53 0.32 -2.28 7.26
C ASP A 53 0.78 -1.04 6.50
N ALA A 54 0.29 0.15 6.88
CA ALA A 54 0.74 1.41 6.30
C ALA A 54 2.23 1.68 6.62
N LEU A 55 2.68 1.38 7.84
CA LEU A 55 4.09 1.58 8.20
C LEU A 55 5.03 0.64 7.43
N ARG A 56 4.66 -0.63 7.28
CA ARG A 56 5.41 -1.59 6.46
C ARG A 56 5.44 -1.17 4.99
N PHE A 57 4.30 -0.77 4.45
CA PHE A 57 4.23 -0.28 3.07
C PHE A 57 5.08 0.98 2.86
N ARG A 58 5.06 1.93 3.79
CA ARG A 58 5.91 3.13 3.72
C ARG A 58 7.39 2.77 3.67
N LYS A 59 7.85 1.87 4.55
CA LYS A 59 9.24 1.39 4.55
C LYS A 59 9.63 0.75 3.22
N LEU A 60 8.73 -0.04 2.64
CA LEU A 60 8.93 -0.68 1.33
C LEU A 60 9.10 0.36 0.21
N VAL A 61 8.25 1.39 0.20
CA VAL A 61 8.34 2.52 -0.74
C VAL A 61 9.66 3.28 -0.60
N GLU A 62 10.08 3.55 0.64
CA GLU A 62 11.34 4.25 0.96
C GLU A 62 12.58 3.45 0.51
N GLN A 63 12.58 2.12 0.69
CA GLN A 63 13.68 1.25 0.24
C GLN A 63 13.75 1.11 -1.28
N GLY A 64 12.61 1.15 -1.95
CA GLY A 64 12.50 1.09 -3.40
C GLY A 64 12.89 2.39 -4.11
N ASN A 65 13.11 3.49 -3.37
CA ASN A 65 13.69 4.71 -3.87
C ASN A 65 15.17 4.76 -3.43
N PRO A 66 16.14 4.82 -4.35
CA PRO A 66 17.51 5.11 -3.94
C PRO A 66 17.49 6.45 -3.20
N ILE A 67 17.95 6.44 -1.94
CA ILE A 67 18.24 7.69 -1.22
C ILE A 67 19.40 8.32 -1.98
N ILE A 68 19.10 9.24 -2.88
CA ILE A 68 20.10 10.17 -3.41
C ILE A 68 20.29 11.20 -2.31
N THR A 69 21.20 10.93 -1.37
CA THR A 69 21.72 11.97 -0.49
C THR A 69 22.45 13.01 -1.35
N PRO A 70 22.20 14.32 -1.15
CA PRO A 70 22.96 15.38 -1.81
C PRO A 70 24.45 15.37 -1.43
#